data_AF-A0A2I0MXM6-F1
#
_entry.id   AF-A0A2I0MXM6-F1
#
_cell.length_a   1.000
_cell.length_b   1.000
_cell.length_c   1.000
_cell.angle_alpha   90.00
_cell.angle_beta   90.00
_cell.angle_gamma   90.00
#
_symmetry.space_group_name_H-M   'P 1'
#
loop_
_entity.id
_entity.type
_entity.pdbx_description
1 polymer ?
#
loop_
_entity_poly.entity_id
_entity_poly.type
_entity_poly.pdbx_seq_one_letter_code
_entity_poly.pdbx_strand_id
1 'polypeptide(L)'
;MRQLFGSAVPAFSPKFHLAMTKLMADERRSQLNQYLQNVTLDSNINNSDIFRGFFQKLQQDTFKIQTQRAFLDVYLADSSNIRLDIQTSDTAERILEIMDF
;
A
#
# COMPACT_ATOMS: atom_id res chain seq x y z
N MET A 1 -6.34 0.97 -9.27
CA MET A 1 -5.13 1.49 -9.96
C MET A 1 -5.45 2.09 -11.32
N ARG A 2 -5.71 1.34 -12.40
CA ARG A 2 -5.94 1.93 -13.74
C ARG A 2 -7.19 2.82 -13.85
N GLN A 3 -8.25 2.51 -13.10
CA GLN A 3 -9.43 3.38 -13.00
C GLN A 3 -9.17 4.71 -12.28
N LEU A 4 -8.12 4.77 -11.45
CA LEU A 4 -7.82 5.94 -10.61
C LEU A 4 -6.71 6.81 -11.22
N PHE A 5 -5.70 6.18 -11.83
CA PHE A 5 -4.53 6.87 -12.39
C PHE A 5 -4.48 6.82 -13.93
N GLY A 6 -5.51 6.26 -14.59
CA GLY A 6 -5.65 6.28 -16.04
C GLY A 6 -4.44 5.70 -16.79
N SER A 7 -3.91 6.47 -17.74
CA SER A 7 -2.77 6.10 -18.57
C SER A 7 -1.41 6.21 -17.87
N ALA A 8 -1.34 6.77 -16.66
CA ALA A 8 -0.12 6.78 -15.86
C ALA A 8 0.25 5.37 -15.36
N VAL A 9 -0.74 4.45 -15.31
CA VAL A 9 -0.48 3.05 -15.01
C VAL A 9 -0.03 2.33 -16.28
N PRO A 10 1.16 1.70 -16.30
CA PRO A 10 1.59 0.87 -17.43
C PRO A 10 0.59 -0.26 -17.71
N ALA A 11 0.67 -0.84 -18.92
CA ALA A 11 -0.19 -1.96 -19.27
C ALA A 11 0.13 -3.18 -18.39
N PHE A 12 -0.90 -3.76 -17.77
CA PHE A 12 -0.75 -4.98 -16.97
C PHE A 12 -0.64 -6.20 -17.87
N SER A 13 0.22 -7.17 -17.51
CA SER A 13 0.39 -8.41 -18.26
C SER A 13 -0.94 -9.17 -18.43
N PRO A 14 -1.20 -9.80 -19.59
CA PRO A 14 -2.42 -10.57 -19.81
C PRO A 14 -2.64 -11.69 -18.77
N LYS A 15 -3.91 -12.03 -18.53
CA LYS A 15 -4.28 -13.20 -17.72
C LYS A 15 -4.18 -14.46 -18.59
N PHE A 16 -3.52 -15.49 -18.08
CA PHE A 16 -3.55 -16.82 -18.69
C PHE A 16 -4.67 -17.64 -18.05
N HIS A 17 -5.49 -18.28 -18.88
CA HIS A 17 -6.62 -19.11 -18.45
C HIS A 17 -6.28 -20.61 -18.42
N LEU A 18 -5.05 -20.95 -18.81
CA LEU A 18 -4.51 -22.30 -18.82
C LEU A 18 -3.29 -22.39 -17.90
N ALA A 19 -2.95 -23.62 -17.48
CA ALA A 19 -1.78 -23.87 -16.67
C ALA A 19 -0.50 -23.39 -17.37
N MET A 20 0.31 -22.62 -16.67
CA MET A 20 1.55 -22.06 -17.21
C MET A 20 2.68 -23.10 -17.15
N THR A 21 3.50 -23.15 -18.20
CA THR A 21 4.78 -23.86 -18.14
C THR A 21 5.76 -23.09 -17.24
N LYS A 22 6.83 -23.75 -16.79
CA LYS A 22 7.87 -23.09 -15.99
C LYS A 22 8.46 -21.86 -16.70
N LEU A 23 8.75 -21.98 -17.99
CA LEU A 23 9.30 -20.88 -18.79
C LEU A 23 8.34 -19.69 -18.85
N MET A 24 7.05 -19.93 -19.11
CA MET A 24 6.02 -18.88 -19.10
C MET A 24 5.90 -18.22 -17.71
N ALA A 25 6.02 -18.99 -16.63
CA ALA A 25 5.94 -18.47 -15.28
C ALA A 25 7.12 -17.54 -14.96
N ASP A 26 8.33 -17.90 -15.40
CA ASP A 26 9.52 -17.07 -15.21
C ASP A 26 9.47 -15.79 -16.06
N GLU A 27 8.99 -15.86 -17.30
CA GLU A 27 8.73 -14.66 -18.13
C GLU A 27 7.70 -13.74 -17.48
N ARG A 28 6.59 -14.30 -16.99
CA ARG A 28 5.54 -13.53 -16.29
C ARG A 28 6.09 -12.87 -15.03
N ARG A 29 6.94 -13.55 -14.26
CA ARG A 29 7.61 -12.94 -13.09
C ARG A 29 8.46 -11.73 -13.50
N SER A 30 9.22 -11.83 -14.58
CA SER A 30 10.01 -10.72 -15.12
C SER A 30 9.11 -9.54 -15.53
N GLN A 31 8.01 -9.81 -16.23
CA GLN A 31 7.04 -8.79 -16.64
C GLN A 31 6.38 -8.10 -15.44
N LEU A 32 6.01 -8.87 -14.40
CA LEU A 32 5.42 -8.31 -13.18
C LEU A 32 6.43 -7.45 -12.41
N ASN A 33 7.69 -7.88 -12.30
CA ASN A 33 8.74 -7.07 -11.70
C ASN A 33 8.94 -5.75 -12.45
N GLN A 34 9.01 -5.80 -13.78
CA GLN A 34 9.15 -4.59 -14.60
C GLN A 34 7.91 -3.69 -14.47
N TYR A 35 6.70 -4.26 -14.44
CA TYR A 35 5.47 -3.51 -14.22
C TYR A 35 5.54 -2.75 -12.90
N LEU A 36 5.95 -3.41 -11.80
CA LEU A 36 6.05 -2.77 -10.49
C LEU A 36 7.07 -1.62 -10.49
N GLN A 37 8.24 -1.82 -11.09
CA GLN A 37 9.24 -0.77 -11.24
C GLN A 37 8.69 0.43 -12.03
N ASN A 38 8.01 0.19 -13.14
CA ASN A 38 7.47 1.25 -13.98
C ASN A 38 6.35 2.04 -13.30
N VAL A 39 5.48 1.37 -12.51
CA VAL A 39 4.42 2.04 -11.75
C VAL A 39 5.01 3.02 -10.73
N THR A 40 6.16 2.68 -10.13
CA THR A 40 6.82 3.54 -9.13
C THR A 40 7.52 4.77 -9.71
N LEU A 41 7.71 4.85 -11.04
CA LEU A 41 8.31 6.01 -11.70
C LEU A 41 7.39 7.24 -11.67
N ASP A 42 6.06 7.01 -11.64
CA ASP A 42 5.10 8.10 -11.53
C ASP A 42 4.95 8.50 -10.05
N SER A 43 5.37 9.73 -9.73
CA SER A 43 5.34 10.25 -8.35
C SER A 43 3.92 10.38 -7.79
N ASN A 44 2.89 10.58 -8.62
CA ASN A 44 1.51 10.63 -8.17
C ASN A 44 1.03 9.26 -7.71
N ILE A 45 1.48 8.20 -8.38
CA ILE A 45 1.16 6.83 -7.98
C ILE A 45 1.99 6.43 -6.76
N ASN A 46 3.30 6.68 -6.77
CA ASN A 46 4.19 6.27 -5.70
C ASN A 46 3.84 6.91 -4.34
N ASN A 47 3.40 8.17 -4.35
CA ASN A 47 2.99 8.89 -3.14
C ASN A 47 1.51 8.71 -2.80
N SER A 48 0.74 7.98 -3.61
CA SER A 48 -0.67 7.74 -3.33
C SER A 48 -0.87 6.80 -2.15
N ASP A 49 -1.77 7.16 -1.24
CA ASP A 49 -2.17 6.33 -0.11
C ASP A 49 -2.77 4.99 -0.54
N ILE A 50 -3.40 4.95 -1.71
CA ILE A 50 -3.97 3.73 -2.28
C ILE A 50 -2.86 2.74 -2.65
N PHE A 51 -1.78 3.25 -3.25
CA PHE A 51 -0.62 2.42 -3.63
C PHE A 51 0.15 1.97 -2.39
N ARG A 52 0.47 2.91 -1.50
CA ARG A 52 1.20 2.64 -0.24
C ARG A 52 0.43 1.67 0.65
N GLY A 53 -0.86 1.89 0.86
CA GLY A 53 -1.71 1.03 1.68
C GLY A 53 -1.86 -0.38 1.10
N PHE A 54 -1.92 -0.52 -0.22
CA PHE A 54 -1.94 -1.85 -0.86
C PHE A 54 -0.67 -2.64 -0.55
N PHE A 55 0.52 -2.03 -0.71
CA PHE A 55 1.80 -2.72 -0.42
C PHE A 55 2.02 -2.96 1.07
N GLN A 56 1.61 -2.04 1.92
CA GLN A 56 1.65 -2.23 3.37
C GLN A 56 0.83 -3.46 3.78
N LYS A 57 -0.38 -3.61 3.24
CA LYS A 57 -1.22 -4.79 3.50
C LYS A 57 -0.59 -6.08 2.97
N LEU A 58 -0.08 -6.06 1.73
CA LEU A 58 0.63 -7.23 1.17
C LEU A 58 1.83 -7.64 2.01
N GLN A 59 2.59 -6.66 2.53
CA GLN A 59 3.73 -6.93 3.41
C GLN A 59 3.26 -7.59 4.71
N GLN A 60 2.21 -7.06 5.34
CA GLN A 60 1.65 -7.65 6.55
C GLN A 60 1.20 -9.10 6.32
N ASP A 61 0.48 -9.37 5.23
CA ASP A 61 0.02 -10.71 4.88
C ASP A 61 1.20 -11.66 4.60
N THR A 62 2.18 -11.22 3.82
CA THR A 62 3.35 -12.03 3.41
C THR A 62 4.21 -12.43 4.60
N PHE A 63 4.46 -11.50 5.52
CA PHE A 63 5.29 -11.72 6.69
C PHE A 63 4.48 -12.12 7.94
N LYS A 64 3.16 -12.29 7.81
CA LYS A 64 2.23 -12.59 8.91
C LYS A 64 2.37 -11.60 10.07
N ILE A 65 2.61 -10.33 9.76
CA ILE A 65 2.72 -9.26 10.75
C ILE A 65 1.33 -9.01 11.31
N GLN A 66 1.12 -9.38 12.57
CA GLN A 66 -0.16 -9.14 13.23
C GLN A 66 -0.26 -7.68 13.66
N THR A 67 -1.33 -7.03 13.23
CA THR A 67 -1.72 -5.71 13.70
C THR A 67 -2.33 -5.84 15.09
N GLN A 68 -1.85 -5.05 16.04
CA GLN A 68 -2.34 -5.08 17.42
C GLN A 68 -3.02 -3.76 17.73
N ARG A 69 -4.01 -3.80 18.63
CA ARG A 69 -4.56 -2.57 19.20
C ARG A 69 -3.56 -1.99 20.18
N ALA A 70 -3.36 -0.68 20.11
CA ALA A 70 -2.47 0.05 20.99
C ALA A 70 -3.09 1.40 21.35
N PHE A 71 -2.57 2.03 22.40
CA PHE A 71 -2.92 3.39 22.74
C PHE A 71 -1.78 4.33 22.36
N LEU A 72 -2.12 5.45 21.73
CA LEU A 72 -1.19 6.51 21.37
C LEU A 72 -1.60 7.80 22.08
N ASP A 73 -0.71 8.34 22.92
CA ASP A 73 -0.90 9.65 23.55
C ASP A 73 -0.30 10.74 22.64
N VAL A 74 -1.16 11.61 22.10
CA VAL A 74 -0.77 12.74 21.24
C VAL A 74 -0.81 14.03 22.05
N TYR A 75 0.30 14.75 22.10
CA TYR A 75 0.44 16.00 22.86
C TYR A 75 0.26 17.22 21.97
N LEU A 76 -0.57 18.17 22.41
CA LEU A 76 -0.89 19.39 21.68
C LEU A 76 -0.08 20.58 22.18
N ALA A 77 -0.10 21.68 21.40
CA ALA A 77 0.66 22.89 21.70
C ALA A 77 0.23 23.58 23.01
N ASP A 78 -1.03 23.39 23.44
CA ASP A 78 -1.56 23.88 24.71
C ASP A 78 -1.20 22.99 25.92
N SER A 79 -0.30 22.01 25.72
CA SER A 79 0.12 21.00 26.70
C SER A 79 -0.98 20.01 27.12
N SER A 80 -2.14 20.01 26.47
CA SER A 80 -3.12 18.94 26.63
C SER A 80 -2.70 17.68 25.87
N ASN A 81 -3.30 16.53 26.21
CA ASN A 81 -3.07 15.29 25.50
C ASN A 81 -4.38 14.59 25.13
N ILE A 82 -4.35 13.91 23.99
CA ILE A 82 -5.45 13.06 23.50
C ILE A 82 -4.93 11.63 23.45
N ARG A 83 -5.63 10.71 24.11
CA ARG A 83 -5.34 9.27 24.02
C ARG A 83 -6.20 8.64 22.93
N LEU A 84 -5.55 8.07 21.93
CA LEU A 84 -6.18 7.42 20.78
C LEU A 84 -6.05 5.90 20.89
N ASP A 85 -7.11 5.18 20.53
CA ASP A 85 -7.11 3.73 20.32
C ASP A 85 -6.81 3.47 18.84
N ILE A 86 -5.65 2.88 18.56
CA ILE A 86 -5.10 2.73 17.21
C ILE A 86 -4.79 1.26 16.91
N GLN A 87 -4.60 0.94 15.64
CA GLN A 87 -3.88 -0.26 15.23
C GLN A 87 -2.41 0.07 14.95
N THR A 88 -1.50 -0.87 15.22
CA THR A 88 -0.07 -0.71 14.90
C THR A 88 0.22 -0.55 13.39
N SER A 89 -0.78 -0.77 12.54
CA SER A 89 -0.73 -0.52 11.10
C SER A 89 -1.21 0.86 10.68
N ASP A 90 -1.82 1.65 11.57
CA ASP A 90 -2.37 2.95 11.20
C ASP A 90 -1.24 3.91 10.78
N THR A 91 -1.49 4.69 9.73
CA THR A 91 -0.55 5.70 9.24
C THR A 91 -0.77 7.02 9.97
N ALA A 92 0.23 7.91 9.96
CA ALA A 92 0.10 9.22 10.59
C ALA A 92 -1.05 10.04 9.99
N GLU A 93 -1.25 9.94 8.67
CA GLU A 93 -2.37 10.58 7.96
C GLU A 93 -3.72 10.08 8.50
N ARG A 94 -3.86 8.76 8.70
CA ARG A 94 -5.06 8.18 9.31
C ARG A 94 -5.28 8.65 10.75
N ILE A 95 -4.21 8.77 11.52
CA ILE A 95 -4.28 9.29 12.89
C ILE A 95 -4.77 10.75 12.88
N LEU A 96 -4.26 11.58 11.96
CA LEU A 96 -4.69 12.96 11.82
C LEU A 96 -6.18 13.07 11.43
N GLU A 97 -6.68 12.21 10.53
CA GLU A 97 -8.13 12.15 10.21
C GLU A 97 -8.99 11.81 11.44
N ILE A 98 -8.54 10.88 12.29
CA ILE A 98 -9.29 10.49 13.49
C ILE A 98 -9.36 11.65 14.51
N MET A 99 -8.34 12.51 14.51
CA MET A 99 -8.25 13.63 15.43
C MET A 99 -9.12 14.84 15.04
N ASP A 100 -9.71 14.85 13.83
CA ASP A 100 -10.60 15.90 13.25
C ASP A 100 -10.55 17.24 14.02
N PHE A 101 -9.53 18.05 13.70
CA PHE A 101 -9.47 19.49 14.00
C PHE A 101 -10.03 20.31 12.84
#